data_AF-A0A2L1KFN5-F1
#
_entry.id   AF-A0A2L1KFN5-F1
#
_cell.length_a   1.000
_cell.length_b   1.000
_cell.length_c   1.000
_cell.angle_alpha   90.00
_cell.angle_beta   90.00
_cell.angle_gamma   90.00
#
_symmetry.space_group_name_H-M   'P 1'
#
loop_
_entity.id
_entity.type
_entity.pdbx_description
1 polymer ?
#
loop_
_entity_poly.entity_id
_entity_poly.type
_entity_poly.pdbx_seq_one_letter_code
_entity_poly.pdbx_strand_id
1 'polypeptide(L)'
;MWRVVQFLHQFPDAQVNPIRLSDAQAYESNHVRRNRFYEQIGLQFDYYDGKHENGRSRPVRAGDLILVETWKQNIQELGMADYLKHQDSHVRGLCHEISTLANRCSSLQNALDDARRRPIRWGVVTFIAKHLHIIGPAVLVMMAALAAYRALNGDSS
;
A
#
# COMPACT_ATOMS: atom_id res chain seq x y z
N MET A 1 28.20 6.31 10.05
CA MET A 1 28.28 6.60 11.49
C MET A 1 28.42 5.33 12.33
N TRP A 2 27.51 4.35 12.23
CA TRP A 2 27.61 3.09 12.98
C TRP A 2 28.92 2.32 12.72
N ARG A 3 29.41 2.29 11.46
CA ARG A 3 30.74 1.76 11.12
C ARG A 3 31.89 2.50 11.83
N VAL A 4 31.75 3.81 12.05
CA VAL A 4 32.77 4.62 12.72
C VAL A 4 32.78 4.29 14.21
N VAL A 5 31.62 4.18 14.85
CA VAL A 5 31.53 3.74 16.26
C VAL A 5 32.07 2.32 16.40
N GLN A 6 31.70 1.40 15.51
CA GLN A 6 32.22 0.03 15.50
C GLN A 6 33.74 -0.04 15.32
N PHE A 7 34.32 0.84 14.51
CA PHE A 7 35.77 0.98 14.37
C PHE A 7 36.41 1.55 15.65
N LEU A 8 35.82 2.60 16.24
CA LEU A 8 36.33 3.23 17.46
C LEU A 8 36.35 2.25 18.66
N HIS A 9 35.38 1.35 18.74
CA HIS A 9 35.32 0.29 19.76
C HIS A 9 36.53 -0.67 19.72
N GLN A 10 37.31 -0.71 18.63
CA GLN A 10 38.58 -1.45 18.60
C GLN A 10 39.66 -0.84 19.51
N PHE A 11 39.48 0.42 19.94
CA PHE A 11 40.40 1.16 20.80
C PHE A 11 39.64 1.72 22.01
N PRO A 12 39.12 0.88 22.92
CA PRO A 12 38.14 1.30 23.94
C PRO A 12 38.66 2.40 24.87
N ASP A 13 39.97 2.40 25.16
CA ASP A 13 40.61 3.40 26.03
C ASP A 13 40.98 4.71 25.31
N ALA A 14 40.85 4.76 23.98
CA ALA A 14 41.14 5.96 23.22
C ALA A 14 40.11 7.05 23.52
N GLN A 15 40.60 8.27 23.76
CA GLN A 15 39.75 9.42 23.95
C GLN A 15 39.29 9.95 22.60
N VAL A 16 37.97 10.07 22.43
CA VAL A 16 37.37 10.67 21.23
C VAL A 16 37.59 12.17 21.28
N ASN A 17 38.14 12.72 20.19
CA ASN A 17 38.37 14.16 20.09
C ASN A 17 37.03 14.92 20.18
N PRO A 18 36.91 15.94 21.05
CA PRO A 18 35.71 16.74 21.18
C PRO A 18 35.22 17.33 19.86
N ILE A 19 33.95 17.09 19.54
CA ILE A 19 33.28 17.62 18.36
C ILE A 19 32.76 19.02 18.70
N ARG A 20 33.00 19.99 17.82
CA ARG A 20 32.41 21.33 17.91
C ARG A 20 31.16 21.39 17.03
N LEU A 21 30.04 21.80 17.62
CA LEU A 21 28.85 22.18 16.88
C LEU A 21 28.97 23.66 16.51
N SER A 22 28.89 23.93 15.22
CA SER A 22 28.89 25.29 14.67
C SER A 22 27.53 25.61 14.06
N ASP A 23 27.08 26.84 14.26
CA ASP A 23 25.92 27.49 13.65
C ASP A 23 26.01 27.48 12.13
N ALA A 24 27.17 27.79 11.55
CA ALA A 24 27.41 27.76 10.11
C ALA A 24 27.19 26.38 9.47
N GLN A 25 27.19 25.31 10.27
CA GLN A 25 27.00 23.94 9.80
C GLN A 25 25.54 23.46 9.89
N ALA A 26 24.61 24.30 10.34
CA ALA A 26 23.20 23.94 10.43
C ALA A 26 22.28 25.13 10.10
N TYR A 27 21.19 24.83 9.41
CA TYR A 27 20.10 25.78 9.21
C TYR A 27 19.06 25.62 10.33
N GLU A 28 18.29 26.66 10.59
CA GLU A 28 17.41 26.82 11.77
C GLU A 28 16.52 25.60 12.07
N SER A 29 16.07 24.86 11.05
CA SER A 29 15.23 23.66 11.21
C SER A 29 15.99 22.35 11.51
N ASN A 30 17.31 22.30 11.31
CA ASN A 30 18.10 21.06 11.36
C ASN A 30 18.95 20.90 12.64
N HIS A 31 19.08 21.93 13.47
CA HIS A 31 19.90 21.87 14.69
C HIS A 31 19.47 20.71 15.60
N VAL A 32 18.16 20.56 15.84
CA VAL A 32 17.60 19.51 16.69
C VAL A 32 17.93 18.12 16.16
N ARG A 33 17.79 17.90 14.85
CA ARG A 33 18.04 16.59 14.24
C ARG A 33 19.53 16.24 14.26
N ARG A 34 20.40 17.22 13.99
CA ARG A 34 21.86 17.08 14.09
C ARG A 34 22.29 16.73 15.52
N ASN A 35 21.83 17.48 16.52
CA ASN A 35 22.23 17.28 17.90
C ASN A 35 21.78 15.90 18.41
N ARG A 36 20.52 15.54 18.13
CA ARG A 36 19.98 14.21 18.46
C ARG A 36 20.82 13.08 17.85
N PHE A 37 21.32 13.26 16.63
CA PHE A 37 22.14 12.25 15.96
C PHE A 37 23.46 11.97 16.68
N TYR A 38 24.12 13.01 17.22
CA TYR A 38 25.34 12.83 18.01
C TYR A 38 25.03 12.31 19.42
N GLU A 39 23.96 12.79 20.04
CA GLU A 39 23.53 12.35 21.37
C GLU A 39 23.13 10.86 21.38
N GLN A 40 22.55 10.36 20.29
CA GLN A 40 22.19 8.95 20.12
C GLN A 40 23.38 7.98 20.23
N ILE A 41 24.58 8.43 19.88
CA ILE A 41 25.81 7.62 20.00
C ILE A 41 26.55 7.84 21.33
N GLY A 42 25.94 8.57 22.28
CA GLY A 42 26.48 8.79 23.62
C GLY A 42 27.28 10.08 23.79
N LEU A 43 27.34 10.96 22.77
CA LEU A 43 28.03 12.25 22.91
C LEU A 43 27.17 13.25 23.69
N GLN A 44 27.76 13.86 24.71
CA GLN A 44 27.14 14.94 25.48
C GLN A 44 27.78 16.27 25.10
N PHE A 45 26.99 17.33 24.97
CA PHE A 45 27.46 18.65 24.58
C PHE A 45 27.25 19.68 25.68
N ASP A 46 28.26 20.53 25.88
CA ASP A 46 28.13 21.78 26.59
C ASP A 46 27.80 22.86 25.55
N TYR A 47 26.54 23.30 25.56
CA TYR A 47 26.04 24.31 24.62
C TYR A 47 26.42 25.72 25.10
N TYR A 48 26.77 26.59 24.15
CA TYR A 48 27.13 27.97 24.45
C TYR A 48 25.92 28.91 24.46
N ASP A 49 24.79 28.43 23.93
CA ASP A 49 23.57 29.17 23.73
C ASP A 49 22.35 28.36 24.20
N GLY A 50 21.30 29.04 24.66
CA GLY A 50 20.06 28.39 25.11
C GLY A 50 19.26 27.72 23.98
N LYS A 51 19.61 27.97 22.72
CA LYS A 51 18.99 27.34 21.53
C LYS A 51 19.73 26.09 21.06
N HIS A 52 20.85 25.74 21.71
CA HIS A 52 21.68 24.57 21.36
C HIS A 52 22.19 24.59 19.91
N GLU A 53 22.39 25.78 19.33
CA GLU A 53 22.91 25.94 17.96
C GLU A 53 24.41 25.66 17.94
N ASN A 54 25.11 26.05 19.00
CA ASN A 54 26.56 26.03 19.16
C ASN A 54 26.98 25.33 20.46
N GLY A 55 28.08 24.58 20.41
CA GLY A 55 28.56 23.89 21.60
C GLY A 55 29.78 23.02 21.33
N ARG A 56 30.28 22.38 22.39
CA ARG A 56 31.39 21.43 22.28
C ARG A 56 31.06 20.15 23.04
N SER A 57 31.38 19.02 22.44
CA SER A 57 31.18 17.74 23.12
C SER A 57 32.16 17.59 24.28
N ARG A 58 31.71 16.92 25.34
CA ARG A 58 32.59 16.49 26.42
C ARG A 58 33.55 15.40 25.90
N PRO A 59 34.75 15.29 26.47
CA PRO A 59 35.62 14.17 26.17
C PRO A 59 34.94 12.85 26.59
N VAL A 60 34.93 11.88 25.69
CA VAL A 60 34.34 10.55 25.92
C VAL A 60 35.33 9.48 25.47
N ARG A 61 35.35 8.31 26.11
CA ARG A 61 36.15 7.19 25.62
C ARG A 61 35.42 6.49 24.49
N ALA A 62 36.17 5.91 23.56
CA ALA A 62 35.59 5.19 22.44
C ALA A 62 34.72 4.00 22.90
N GLY A 63 35.11 3.33 23.98
CA GLY A 63 34.33 2.23 24.58
C GLY A 63 32.99 2.66 25.18
N ASP A 64 32.84 3.93 25.55
CA ASP A 64 31.61 4.48 26.13
C ASP A 64 30.58 4.90 25.05
N LEU A 65 30.97 4.86 23.77
CA LEU A 65 30.06 5.19 22.66
C LEU A 65 29.00 4.11 22.47
N ILE A 66 27.77 4.53 22.20
CA ILE A 66 26.63 3.63 22.00
C ILE A 66 26.55 3.20 20.54
N LEU A 67 26.58 1.89 20.30
CA LEU A 67 26.33 1.32 18.98
C LEU A 67 24.83 1.31 18.68
N VAL A 68 24.38 2.23 17.82
CA VAL A 68 22.98 2.33 17.41
C VAL A 68 22.70 1.33 16.27
N GLU A 69 22.01 0.24 16.58
CA GLU A 69 21.61 -0.79 15.60
C GLU A 69 20.14 -0.72 15.18
N THR A 70 19.37 0.23 15.72
CA THR A 70 17.93 0.39 15.42
C THR A 70 17.62 0.59 13.94
N TRP A 71 18.60 1.03 13.14
CA TRP A 71 18.45 1.13 11.69
C TRP A 71 18.22 -0.24 11.02
N LYS A 72 18.73 -1.35 11.58
CA LYS A 72 18.51 -2.71 11.06
C LYS A 72 17.04 -3.12 11.09
N GLN A 73 16.24 -2.50 11.96
CA GLN A 73 14.80 -2.75 12.06
C GLN A 73 13.99 -1.92 11.05
N ASN A 74 14.51 -0.75 10.64
CA ASN A 74 13.77 0.20 9.80
C ASN A 74 14.21 0.19 8.33
N ILE A 75 15.44 -0.24 8.05
CA ILE A 75 16.02 -0.24 6.73
C ILE A 75 16.32 -1.68 6.35
N GLN A 76 15.55 -2.19 5.39
CA GLN A 76 15.80 -3.48 4.77
C GLN A 76 16.77 -3.28 3.60
N GLU A 77 17.88 -3.99 3.62
CA GLU A 77 18.76 -4.10 2.46
C GLU A 77 18.09 -5.04 1.46
N LEU A 78 17.75 -4.52 0.28
CA LEU A 78 17.18 -5.32 -0.79
C LEU A 78 18.24 -5.56 -1.87
N GLY A 79 18.42 -6.83 -2.25
CA GLY A 79 19.28 -7.18 -3.37
C GLY A 79 18.76 -6.52 -4.65
N MET A 80 19.65 -5.97 -5.47
CA MET A 80 19.26 -5.29 -6.72
C MET A 80 18.43 -6.20 -7.64
N ALA A 81 18.78 -7.49 -7.70
CA ALA A 81 18.03 -8.47 -8.49
C ALA A 81 16.60 -8.68 -7.96
N ASP A 82 16.43 -8.78 -6.64
CA ASP A 82 15.12 -8.94 -6.00
C ASP A 82 14.26 -7.69 -6.19
N TYR A 83 14.89 -6.51 -6.12
CA TYR A 83 14.23 -5.23 -6.38
C TYR A 83 13.70 -5.18 -7.80
N LEU A 84 14.55 -5.48 -8.78
CA LEU A 84 14.18 -5.48 -10.19
C LEU A 84 13.08 -6.50 -10.49
N LYS A 85 13.16 -7.70 -9.92
CA LYS A 85 12.13 -8.74 -10.06
C LYS A 85 10.79 -8.27 -9.49
N HIS A 86 10.80 -7.63 -8.33
CA HIS A 86 9.60 -7.09 -7.70
C HIS A 86 8.97 -5.99 -8.59
N GLN A 87 9.77 -5.04 -9.07
CA GLN A 87 9.30 -3.97 -9.95
C GLN A 87 8.71 -4.51 -11.26
N ASP A 88 9.39 -5.46 -11.90
CA ASP A 88 8.96 -6.10 -13.14
C ASP A 88 7.64 -6.88 -12.96
N SER A 89 7.46 -7.55 -11.82
CA SER A 89 6.18 -8.19 -11.47
C SER A 89 5.05 -7.18 -11.27
N HIS A 90 5.34 -6.02 -10.68
CA HIS A 90 4.38 -4.94 -10.48
C HIS A 90 3.93 -4.34 -11.82
N VAL A 91 4.87 -4.08 -12.72
CA VAL A 91 4.57 -3.57 -14.07
C VAL A 91 3.70 -4.56 -14.84
N ARG A 92 4.04 -5.86 -14.79
CA ARG A 92 3.20 -6.89 -15.43
C ARG A 92 1.78 -6.95 -14.84
N GLY A 93 1.65 -6.83 -13.52
CA GLY A 93 0.36 -6.78 -12.85
C GLY A 93 -0.49 -5.60 -13.33
N LEU A 94 0.08 -4.41 -13.36
CA LEU A 94 -0.61 -3.20 -13.84
C LEU A 94 -1.00 -3.30 -15.32
N CYS A 95 -0.13 -3.81 -16.17
CA CYS A 95 -0.45 -4.06 -17.58
C CYS A 95 -1.63 -5.04 -17.73
N HIS A 96 -1.66 -6.08 -16.90
CA HIS A 96 -2.77 -7.03 -16.89
C HIS A 96 -4.08 -6.35 -16.44
N GLU A 97 -4.05 -5.54 -15.38
CA GLU A 97 -5.22 -4.77 -14.92
C GLU A 97 -5.75 -3.80 -15.98
N ILE A 98 -4.86 -3.08 -16.67
CA ILE A 98 -5.25 -2.19 -17.78
C ILE A 98 -5.93 -3.00 -18.88
N SER A 99 -5.35 -4.13 -19.27
CA SER A 99 -5.92 -4.98 -20.34
C SER A 99 -7.29 -5.54 -19.96
N THR A 100 -7.47 -5.97 -18.71
CA THR A 100 -8.73 -6.52 -18.23
C THR A 100 -9.80 -5.44 -18.12
N LEU A 101 -9.45 -4.24 -17.67
CA LEU A 101 -10.37 -3.11 -17.63
C LEU A 101 -10.78 -2.66 -19.04
N ALA A 102 -9.82 -2.57 -19.97
CA ALA A 102 -10.10 -2.24 -21.37
C ALA A 102 -11.07 -3.24 -22.02
N ASN A 103 -10.85 -4.54 -21.77
CA ASN A 103 -11.74 -5.59 -22.26
C ASN A 103 -13.15 -5.49 -21.66
N ARG A 104 -13.27 -5.16 -20.36
CA ARG A 104 -14.56 -4.93 -19.70
C ARG A 104 -15.29 -3.71 -20.25
N CYS A 105 -14.59 -2.61 -20.47
CA CYS A 105 -15.19 -1.42 -21.09
C CYS A 105 -15.70 -1.74 -22.50
N SER A 106 -14.90 -2.45 -23.30
CA SER A 106 -15.30 -2.88 -24.65
C SER A 106 -16.51 -3.82 -24.63
N SER A 107 -16.55 -4.80 -23.71
CA SER A 107 -17.67 -5.72 -23.61
C SER A 107 -18.96 -5.03 -23.16
N LEU A 108 -18.87 -4.09 -22.20
CA LEU A 108 -20.00 -3.26 -21.78
C LEU A 108 -20.49 -2.37 -22.91
N GLN A 109 -19.57 -1.76 -23.66
CA GLN A 109 -19.92 -0.94 -24.82
C GLN A 109 -20.65 -1.76 -25.88
N ASN A 110 -20.14 -2.95 -26.22
CA ASN A 110 -20.80 -3.86 -27.16
C ASN A 110 -22.18 -4.30 -26.66
N ALA A 111 -22.33 -4.58 -25.37
CA ALA A 111 -23.62 -4.94 -24.77
C ALA A 111 -24.63 -3.78 -24.85
N LEU A 112 -24.19 -2.55 -24.60
CA LEU A 112 -25.01 -1.35 -24.77
C LEU A 112 -25.41 -1.14 -26.23
N ASP A 113 -24.49 -1.34 -27.17
CA ASP A 113 -24.76 -1.15 -28.59
C ASP A 113 -25.69 -2.24 -29.14
N ASP A 114 -25.58 -3.49 -28.68
CA ASP A 114 -26.53 -4.55 -29.03
C ASP A 114 -27.93 -4.28 -28.43
N ALA A 115 -27.99 -3.82 -27.17
CA ALA A 115 -29.24 -3.39 -26.54
C ALA A 115 -29.91 -2.25 -27.31
N ARG A 116 -29.13 -1.26 -27.77
CA ARG A 116 -29.61 -0.15 -28.62
C ARG A 116 -30.14 -0.63 -29.97
N ARG A 117 -29.49 -1.63 -30.59
CA ARG A 117 -29.91 -2.17 -31.89
C ARG A 117 -31.22 -2.97 -31.80
N ARG A 118 -31.52 -3.58 -30.64
CA ARG A 118 -32.68 -4.46 -30.46
C ARG A 118 -33.39 -4.21 -29.12
N PRO A 119 -34.01 -3.03 -28.93
CA PRO A 119 -34.50 -2.59 -27.62
C PRO A 119 -35.58 -3.51 -27.03
N ILE A 120 -36.51 -4.00 -27.86
CA ILE A 120 -37.60 -4.88 -27.41
C ILE A 120 -37.07 -6.25 -27.01
N ARG A 121 -36.21 -6.87 -27.84
CA ARG A 121 -35.65 -8.21 -27.55
C ARG A 121 -34.78 -8.17 -26.30
N TRP A 122 -33.95 -7.13 -26.16
CA TRP A 122 -33.11 -6.93 -24.99
C TRP A 122 -33.95 -6.71 -23.72
N GLY A 123 -35.00 -5.89 -23.79
CA GLY A 123 -35.91 -5.65 -22.67
C GLY A 123 -36.61 -6.93 -22.20
N VAL A 124 -37.11 -7.74 -23.14
CA VAL A 124 -37.77 -9.02 -22.84
C VAL A 124 -36.80 -10.03 -22.22
N VAL A 125 -35.60 -10.20 -22.78
CA VAL A 125 -34.59 -11.13 -22.24
C VAL A 125 -34.14 -10.69 -20.84
N THR A 126 -33.86 -9.40 -20.66
CA THR A 126 -33.45 -8.83 -19.37
C THR A 126 -34.54 -9.01 -18.31
N PHE A 127 -35.80 -8.78 -18.67
CA PHE A 127 -36.95 -8.95 -17.79
C PHE A 127 -37.16 -10.42 -17.39
N ILE A 128 -37.10 -11.34 -18.36
CA ILE A 128 -37.23 -12.78 -18.11
C ILE A 128 -36.08 -13.30 -17.25
N ALA A 129 -34.83 -12.91 -17.54
CA ALA A 129 -33.67 -13.33 -16.77
C ALA A 129 -33.73 -12.84 -15.31
N LYS A 130 -34.18 -11.60 -15.09
CA LYS A 130 -34.31 -11.00 -13.75
C LYS A 130 -35.46 -11.61 -12.94
N HIS A 131 -36.58 -11.92 -13.59
CA HIS A 131 -37.80 -12.42 -12.94
C HIS A 131 -38.01 -13.93 -13.11
N LEU A 132 -36.97 -14.69 -13.47
CA LEU A 132 -37.05 -16.12 -13.74
C LEU A 132 -37.66 -16.92 -12.57
N HIS A 133 -37.34 -16.52 -11.33
CA HIS A 133 -37.86 -17.13 -10.10
C HIS A 133 -39.36 -16.89 -9.86
N ILE A 134 -39.95 -15.87 -10.50
CA ILE A 134 -41.39 -15.53 -10.40
C ILE A 134 -42.15 -16.09 -11.61
N ILE A 135 -41.56 -15.97 -12.80
CA ILE A 135 -42.20 -16.38 -14.06
C ILE A 135 -42.35 -17.90 -14.13
N GLY A 136 -41.34 -18.66 -13.68
CA GLY A 136 -41.39 -20.13 -13.63
C GLY A 136 -42.62 -20.70 -12.91
N PRO A 137 -42.83 -20.38 -11.61
CA PRO A 137 -44.00 -20.87 -10.88
C PRO A 137 -45.32 -20.29 -11.39
N ALA A 138 -45.36 -19.03 -11.86
CA ALA A 138 -46.57 -18.43 -12.41
C ALA A 138 -47.08 -19.16 -13.66
N VAL A 139 -46.18 -19.58 -14.56
CA VAL A 139 -46.55 -20.37 -15.75
C VAL A 139 -47.06 -21.76 -15.35
N LEU A 140 -46.45 -22.40 -14.36
CA LEU A 140 -46.90 -23.70 -13.84
C LEU A 140 -48.32 -23.61 -13.24
N VAL A 141 -48.59 -22.59 -12.43
CA VAL A 141 -49.93 -22.36 -11.85
C VAL A 141 -50.96 -22.09 -12.95
N MET A 142 -50.61 -21.28 -13.96
CA MET A 142 -51.51 -21.00 -15.09
C MET A 142 -51.82 -22.26 -15.91
N MET A 143 -50.82 -23.12 -16.15
CA MET A 143 -51.01 -24.41 -16.84
C MET A 143 -51.90 -25.37 -16.03
N ALA A 144 -51.71 -25.43 -14.71
CA ALA A 144 -52.54 -26.24 -13.82
C ALA A 144 -54.00 -25.75 -13.78
N ALA A 145 -54.20 -24.43 -13.71
CA ALA A 145 -55.54 -23.83 -13.77
C ALA A 145 -56.24 -24.09 -15.11
N LEU A 146 -55.50 -24.01 -16.24
CA LEU A 146 -56.03 -24.32 -17.57
C LEU A 146 -56.41 -25.81 -17.70
N ALA A 147 -55.61 -26.72 -17.14
CA ALA A 147 -55.90 -28.15 -17.12
C ALA A 147 -57.15 -28.46 -16.27
N ALA A 148 -57.27 -27.85 -15.09
CA ALA A 148 -58.44 -27.99 -14.23
C ALA A 148 -59.71 -27.42 -14.90
N TYR A 149 -59.61 -26.26 -15.56
CA TYR A 149 -60.73 -25.67 -16.31
C TYR A 149 -61.20 -26.57 -17.45
N ARG A 150 -60.27 -27.21 -18.18
CA ARG A 150 -60.62 -28.18 -19.23
C ARG A 150 -61.25 -29.46 -18.70
N ALA A 151 -60.80 -29.95 -17.53
CA ALA A 151 -61.41 -31.12 -16.90
C ALA A 151 -62.85 -30.82 -16.46
N LEU A 152 -63.09 -29.66 -15.86
CA LEU A 152 -64.42 -29.24 -15.41
C LEU A 152 -65.41 -28.97 -16.56
N ASN A 153 -64.94 -28.46 -17.69
CA ASN A 153 -65.79 -28.22 -18.87
C ASN A 153 -65.85 -29.41 -19.85
N GLY A 154 -65.00 -30.42 -19.66
CA GLY A 154 -64.94 -31.62 -20.51
C GLY A 154 -65.94 -32.71 -20.13
N ASP A 155 -66.52 -32.63 -18.92
CA ASP A 155 -67.53 -33.58 -18.42
C ASP A 155 -68.99 -33.19 -18.76
N SER A 156 -69.18 -32.17 -19.61
CA SER A 156 -70.49 -31.73 -20.09
C SER A 156 -70.67 -31.96 -21.61
N SER A 157 -70.51 -33.21 -22.04
CA SER A 157 -70.95 -33.71 -23.36
C SER A 157 -71.46 -35.14 -23.26
#